data_AF-A0A1W1DBA2-F1
#
_entry.id   AF-A0A1W1DBA2-F1
#
_cell.length_a   1.000
_cell.length_b   1.000
_cell.length_c   1.000
_cell.angle_alpha   90.00
_cell.angle_beta   90.00
_cell.angle_gamma   90.00
#
_symmetry.space_group_name_H-M   'P 1'
#
loop_
_entity.id
_entity.type
_entity.pdbx_description
1 polymer ?
#
loop_
_entity_poly.entity_id
_entity_poly.type
_entity_poly.pdbx_seq_one_letter_code
_entity_poly.pdbx_strand_id
1 'polypeptide(L)'
;MQIKPASSCSADKFIFHFGNTIILVQKDITDSSAIYQAELSWETDFLAIHSTRSKGKGFYFIAFEFDDDYQVTLKETDKLLEDQVRNEEQNQELIDKAMPVLKGFMSAISE
;
A
#
# COMPACT_ATOMS: atom_id res chain seq x y z
N MET A 1 -21.24 8.44 -7.78
CA MET A 1 -20.60 8.59 -6.45
C MET A 1 -19.53 9.65 -6.61
N GLN A 2 -19.62 10.77 -5.90
CA GLN A 2 -18.56 11.79 -5.96
C GLN A 2 -17.46 11.33 -5.03
N ILE A 3 -16.25 11.12 -5.56
CA ILE A 3 -15.11 10.74 -4.73
C ILE A 3 -14.68 11.97 -3.93
N LYS A 4 -14.62 11.82 -2.61
CA LYS A 4 -14.13 12.85 -1.68
C LYS A 4 -12.58 12.82 -1.63
N PRO A 5 -11.92 13.97 -1.42
CA PRO A 5 -10.48 14.05 -1.22
C PRO A 5 -10.02 13.16 -0.07
N ALA A 6 -8.77 12.70 -0.09
CA ALA A 6 -8.23 11.80 0.92
C ALA A 6 -8.32 12.41 2.34
N SER A 7 -8.10 13.71 2.47
CA SER A 7 -8.16 14.47 3.73
C SER A 7 -9.56 14.47 4.36
N SER A 8 -10.61 14.19 3.59
CA SER A 8 -11.98 14.05 4.10
C SER A 8 -12.22 12.71 4.80
N CYS A 9 -11.31 11.74 4.69
CA CYS A 9 -11.41 10.49 5.44
C CYS A 9 -11.25 10.77 6.94
N SER A 10 -12.27 10.43 7.73
CA SER A 10 -12.29 10.66 9.18
C SER A 10 -11.32 9.76 9.96
N ALA A 11 -10.85 8.67 9.35
CA ALA A 11 -9.99 7.69 10.02
C ALA A 11 -8.50 8.06 9.88
N ASP A 12 -7.85 8.42 10.99
CA ASP A 12 -6.41 8.72 11.00
C ASP A 12 -5.53 7.46 10.80
N LYS A 13 -6.02 6.27 11.15
CA LYS A 13 -5.30 5.00 10.99
C LYS A 13 -6.26 3.84 10.82
N PHE A 14 -6.03 3.00 9.81
CA PHE A 14 -6.81 1.78 9.61
C PHE A 14 -6.03 0.71 8.84
N ILE A 15 -6.51 -0.52 8.95
CA ILE A 15 -6.08 -1.63 8.09
C ILE A 15 -7.20 -1.88 7.09
N PHE A 16 -6.87 -1.83 5.81
CA PHE A 16 -7.78 -2.15 4.73
C PHE A 16 -7.42 -3.51 4.14
N HIS A 17 -8.32 -4.47 4.23
CA HIS A 17 -8.11 -5.82 3.75
C HIS A 17 -9.16 -6.19 2.71
N PHE A 18 -8.72 -6.59 1.52
CA PHE A 18 -9.59 -7.07 0.45
C PHE A 18 -8.86 -8.12 -0.40
N GLY A 19 -9.50 -9.26 -0.64
CA GLY A 19 -8.87 -10.38 -1.35
C GLY A 19 -7.62 -10.88 -0.62
N ASN A 20 -6.47 -10.83 -1.29
CA ASN A 20 -5.16 -11.21 -0.72
C ASN A 20 -4.29 -9.97 -0.38
N THR A 21 -4.87 -8.78 -0.41
CA THR A 21 -4.16 -7.50 -0.24
C THR A 21 -4.52 -6.89 1.11
N ILE A 22 -3.51 -6.60 1.93
CA ILE A 22 -3.66 -5.88 3.19
C ILE A 22 -2.88 -4.57 3.07
N ILE A 23 -3.53 -3.45 3.33
CA ILE A 23 -2.91 -2.12 3.33
C ILE A 23 -3.05 -1.52 4.73
N LEU A 24 -1.93 -1.20 5.37
CA LEU A 24 -1.93 -0.32 6.53
C LEU A 24 -1.93 1.12 6.03
N VAL A 25 -2.89 1.93 6.47
CA VAL A 25 -3.02 3.35 6.08
C VAL A 25 -2.95 4.21 7.33
N GLN A 26 -2.11 5.24 7.30
CA GLN A 26 -1.83 6.14 8.42
C GLN A 26 -1.76 7.57 7.92
N LYS A 27 -2.51 8.47 8.53
CA LYS A 27 -2.48 9.89 8.20
C LYS A 27 -1.09 10.44 8.45
N ASP A 28 -0.59 11.20 7.49
CA ASP A 28 0.68 11.88 7.65
C ASP A 28 0.48 13.05 8.61
N ILE A 29 1.30 13.10 9.66
CA ILE A 29 1.29 14.17 10.67
C ILE A 29 2.50 15.10 10.50
N THR A 30 3.25 14.92 9.41
CA THR A 30 4.39 15.76 9.07
C THR A 30 3.91 16.90 8.16
N ASP A 31 4.63 18.03 8.12
CA ASP A 31 4.34 19.15 7.20
C ASP A 31 4.74 18.78 5.74
N SER A 32 4.31 17.61 5.26
CA SER A 32 4.53 17.14 3.89
C SER A 32 3.31 17.40 3.01
N SER A 33 3.47 17.22 1.69
CA SER A 33 2.35 17.25 0.74
C SER A 33 1.52 15.97 0.76
N ALA A 34 1.96 14.92 1.46
CA ALA A 34 1.20 13.68 1.59
C ALA A 34 0.11 13.85 2.65
N ILE A 35 -1.03 13.20 2.42
CA ILE A 35 -2.11 13.13 3.41
C ILE A 35 -2.05 11.83 4.19
N TYR A 36 -1.63 10.74 3.54
CA TYR A 36 -1.48 9.43 4.15
C TYR A 36 -0.18 8.75 3.71
N GLN A 37 0.45 8.07 4.66
CA GLN A 37 1.44 7.03 4.44
C GLN A 37 0.73 5.67 4.45
N ALA A 38 1.20 4.75 3.61
CA ALA A 38 0.63 3.43 3.49
C ALA A 38 1.68 2.34 3.25
N GLU A 39 1.35 1.15 3.71
CA GLU A 39 2.14 -0.06 3.46
C GLU A 39 1.22 -1.15 2.93
N LEU A 40 1.40 -1.52 1.67
CA LEU A 40 0.77 -2.69 1.08
C LEU A 40 1.60 -3.91 1.43
N SER A 41 0.95 -4.90 2.03
CA SER A 41 1.48 -6.23 2.22
C SER A 41 0.71 -7.22 1.35
N TRP A 42 1.45 -8.03 0.63
CA TRP A 42 0.92 -9.07 -0.24
C TRP A 42 1.54 -10.41 0.13
N GLU A 43 0.69 -11.39 0.46
CA GLU A 43 1.12 -12.77 0.68
C GLU A 43 1.53 -13.37 -0.66
N THR A 44 2.78 -13.82 -0.77
CA THR A 44 3.32 -14.46 -1.97
C THR A 44 3.88 -15.82 -1.62
N ASP A 45 3.58 -16.81 -2.46
CA ASP A 45 4.29 -18.08 -2.44
C ASP A 45 5.71 -17.83 -3.00
N PHE A 46 6.76 -18.08 -2.21
CA PHE A 46 8.17 -17.88 -2.59
C PHE A 46 8.62 -18.87 -3.68
N LEU A 47 8.04 -18.79 -4.87
CA LEU A 47 8.40 -19.59 -6.04
C LEU A 47 9.11 -18.78 -7.13
N ALA A 48 9.34 -17.49 -6.95
CA ALA A 48 9.83 -16.64 -8.04
C ALA A 48 11.29 -16.17 -7.96
N ILE A 49 12.06 -16.44 -6.88
CA ILE A 49 13.47 -16.02 -6.83
C ILE A 49 14.30 -17.07 -6.06
N HIS A 50 14.79 -18.07 -6.78
CA HIS A 50 15.96 -18.94 -6.50
C HIS A 50 16.32 -19.40 -5.05
N SER A 51 15.41 -19.47 -4.09
CA SER A 51 15.69 -20.12 -2.79
C SER A 51 15.56 -21.65 -2.89
N THR A 52 16.68 -22.36 -2.72
CA THR A 52 16.75 -23.84 -2.77
C THR A 52 16.48 -24.53 -1.44
N ARG A 53 16.06 -23.82 -0.38
CA ARG A 53 15.80 -24.46 0.91
C ARG A 53 14.69 -23.76 1.71
N SER A 54 13.64 -24.56 1.96
CA SER A 54 12.43 -24.28 2.75
C SER A 54 11.35 -23.46 2.05
N LYS A 55 10.18 -24.10 1.84
CA LYS A 55 8.95 -23.48 1.34
C LYS A 55 8.31 -22.63 2.44
N GLY A 56 8.89 -21.47 2.72
CA GLY A 56 8.29 -20.48 3.61
C GLY A 56 7.28 -19.62 2.84
N LYS A 57 6.06 -19.50 3.36
CA LYS A 57 5.20 -18.36 3.03
C LYS A 57 5.86 -17.10 3.58
N GLY A 58 5.79 -15.99 2.87
CA GLY A 58 6.23 -14.72 3.40
C GLY A 58 5.54 -13.55 2.71
N PHE A 59 5.92 -12.35 3.12
CA PHE A 59 5.21 -11.14 2.73
C PHE A 59 6.10 -10.24 1.90
N TYR A 60 5.52 -9.68 0.84
CA TYR A 60 6.10 -8.60 0.06
C TYR A 60 5.51 -7.27 0.54
N PHE A 61 6.35 -6.35 0.99
CA PHE A 61 5.93 -5.04 1.50
C PHE A 61 6.26 -3.93 0.51
N ILE A 62 5.31 -3.03 0.26
CA ILE A 62 5.46 -1.84 -0.57
C ILE A 62 5.05 -0.64 0.26
N ALA A 63 6.00 0.24 0.57
CA ALA A 63 5.72 1.51 1.21
C ALA A 63 5.39 2.56 0.12
N PHE A 64 4.36 3.35 0.37
CA PHE A 64 3.97 4.45 -0.49
C PHE A 64 3.26 5.53 0.33
N GLU A 65 3.13 6.72 -0.23
CA GLU A 65 2.30 7.79 0.31
C GLU A 65 1.37 8.31 -0.78
N PHE A 66 0.30 8.99 -0.38
CA PHE A 66 -0.59 9.63 -1.33
C PHE A 66 -1.10 10.98 -0.84
N ASP A 67 -1.29 11.89 -1.79
CA ASP A 67 -1.80 13.24 -1.57
C ASP A 67 -3.34 13.28 -1.52
N ASP A 68 -3.89 14.49 -1.48
CA ASP A 68 -5.34 14.70 -1.34
C ASP A 68 -6.14 14.23 -2.57
N ASP A 69 -5.50 14.18 -3.74
CA ASP A 69 -6.04 13.72 -5.02
C ASP A 69 -5.82 12.21 -5.24
N TYR A 70 -5.23 11.52 -4.26
CA TYR A 70 -4.80 10.13 -4.30
C TYR A 70 -3.68 9.86 -5.32
N GLN A 71 -2.86 10.86 -5.65
CA GLN A 71 -1.63 10.63 -6.41
C GLN A 71 -0.61 9.94 -5.52
N VAL A 72 -0.05 8.85 -6.02
CA VAL A 72 0.85 7.97 -5.26
C VAL A 72 2.29 8.36 -5.49
N THR A 73 3.08 8.35 -4.42
CA THR A 73 4.54 8.36 -4.46
C THR A 73 5.08 7.11 -3.77
N LEU A 74 5.89 6.31 -4.46
CA LEU A 74 6.57 5.16 -3.87
C LEU A 74 7.60 5.62 -2.83
N LYS A 75 7.73 4.85 -1.74
CA LYS A 75 8.72 5.10 -0.68
C LYS A 75 9.62 3.90 -0.49
N GLU A 76 10.83 4.17 -0.02
CA GLU A 76 11.72 3.11 0.45
C GLU A 76 11.14 2.43 1.69
N THR A 77 11.42 1.14 1.84
CA THR A 77 11.04 0.35 3.01
C THR A 77 12.26 -0.41 3.52
N ASP A 78 12.37 -0.53 4.84
CA ASP A 78 13.39 -1.33 5.52
C ASP A 78 13.00 -2.81 5.66
N LYS A 79 11.75 -3.17 5.32
CA LYS A 79 11.21 -4.54 5.36
C LYS A 79 11.58 -5.34 4.10
N LEU A 80 12.88 -5.36 3.81
CA LEU A 80 13.47 -6.05 2.67
C LEU A 80 13.87 -7.47 3.08
N LEU A 81 13.75 -8.41 2.16
CA LEU A 81 14.34 -9.75 2.29
C LEU A 81 15.58 -9.80 1.40
N GLU A 82 16.69 -10.40 1.88
CA GLU A 82 17.98 -10.44 1.18
C GLU A 82 17.88 -10.94 -0.28
N ASP A 83 16.98 -11.89 -0.55
CA ASP A 83 16.80 -12.50 -1.86
C ASP A 83 15.61 -11.91 -2.67
N GLN A 84 15.00 -10.81 -2.21
CA GLN A 84 13.85 -10.22 -2.87
C GLN A 84 14.28 -9.20 -3.94
N VAL A 85 14.19 -9.60 -5.20
CA VAL A 85 14.25 -8.68 -6.34
C VAL A 85 13.00 -7.80 -6.34
N ARG A 86 13.22 -6.50 -6.23
CA ARG A 86 12.15 -5.49 -6.28
C ARG A 86 12.15 -4.84 -7.66
N ASN A 87 10.96 -4.65 -8.19
CA ASN A 87 10.75 -3.92 -9.42
C ASN A 87 9.77 -2.78 -9.13
N GLU A 88 10.22 -1.54 -9.24
CA GLU A 88 9.41 -0.35 -8.96
C GLU A 88 8.20 -0.23 -9.89
N GLU A 89 8.33 -0.64 -11.16
CA GLU A 89 7.23 -0.68 -12.11
C GLU A 89 6.16 -1.69 -11.65
N GLN A 90 6.57 -2.88 -11.23
CA GLN A 90 5.64 -3.87 -10.66
C GLN A 90 5.01 -3.40 -9.35
N ASN A 91 5.76 -2.70 -8.50
CA ASN A 91 5.22 -2.12 -7.28
C ASN A 91 4.14 -1.07 -7.59
N GLN A 92 4.42 -0.20 -8.55
CA GLN A 92 3.47 0.80 -9.01
C GLN A 92 2.21 0.15 -9.58
N GLU A 93 2.35 -0.87 -10.44
CA GLU A 93 1.19 -1.60 -10.99
C GLU A 93 0.32 -2.24 -9.90
N LEU A 94 0.93 -2.78 -8.84
CA LEU A 94 0.19 -3.38 -7.73
C LEU A 94 -0.59 -2.32 -6.94
N ILE A 95 0.02 -1.16 -6.71
CA ILE A 95 -0.66 -0.03 -6.06
C ILE A 95 -1.78 0.50 -6.97
N ASP A 96 -1.53 0.69 -8.26
CA ASP A 96 -2.53 1.20 -9.23
C ASP A 96 -3.77 0.30 -9.28
N LYS A 97 -3.61 -1.02 -9.10
CA LYS A 97 -4.73 -1.97 -8.99
C LYS A 97 -5.49 -1.84 -7.67
N ALA A 98 -4.81 -1.51 -6.57
CA ALA A 98 -5.40 -1.39 -5.25
C ALA A 98 -6.08 -0.04 -4.99
N MET A 99 -5.52 1.05 -5.53
CA MET A 99 -5.93 2.42 -5.23
C MET A 99 -7.39 2.72 -5.56
N PRO A 100 -8.00 2.26 -6.66
CA PRO A 100 -9.42 2.52 -6.93
C PRO A 100 -10.34 1.99 -5.83
N VAL A 101 -10.02 0.83 -5.27
CA VAL A 101 -10.79 0.20 -4.19
C VAL A 101 -10.58 0.95 -2.88
N LEU A 102 -9.33 1.28 -2.55
CA LEU A 102 -9.00 2.06 -1.35
C LEU A 102 -9.64 3.45 -1.38
N LYS A 103 -9.55 4.15 -2.53
CA LYS A 103 -10.17 5.46 -2.79
C LYS A 103 -11.68 5.42 -2.63
N GLY A 104 -12.33 4.40 -3.17
CA GLY A 104 -13.77 4.19 -2.99
C GLY A 104 -14.17 3.96 -1.53
N PHE A 105 -13.40 3.13 -0.82
CA PHE A 105 -13.62 2.88 0.61
C PHE A 105 -13.43 4.13 1.46
N MET A 106 -12.29 4.82 1.33
CA MET A 106 -11.99 6.05 2.07
C MET A 106 -13.08 7.10 1.84
N SER A 107 -13.49 7.32 0.59
CA SER A 107 -14.58 8.24 0.27
C SER A 107 -15.93 7.84 0.86
N ALA A 108 -16.18 6.55 1.09
CA ALA A 108 -17.44 6.06 1.67
C ALA A 108 -17.49 6.21 3.19
N ILE A 109 -16.33 6.22 3.85
CA ILE A 109 -16.21 6.41 5.31
C ILE A 109 -15.90 7.86 5.70
N SER A 110 -15.71 8.75 4.74
CA SER A 110 -15.60 10.19 4.94
C SER A 110 -16.95 10.81 5.33
N GLU A 111 -16.94 11.69 6.33
CA GLU A 111 -18.08 12.55 6.70
C GLU A 111 -18.47 13.53 5.59
#